data_AF-A7EFH5-F1
#
_entry.id   AF-A7EFH5-F1
#
_cell.length_a   1.000
_cell.length_b   1.000
_cell.length_c   1.000
_cell.angle_alpha   90.00
_cell.angle_beta   90.00
_cell.angle_gamma   90.00
#
_symmetry.space_group_name_H-M   'P 1'
#
loop_
_entity.id
_entity.type
_entity.pdbx_description
1 polymer ?
#
loop_
_entity_poly.entity_id
_entity_poly.type
_entity_poly.pdbx_seq_one_letter_code
_entity_poly.pdbx_strand_id
1 'polypeptide(L)'
;MIWEVVAWAFLPEKEELRSGLILVGIARCIAMVLIWTGLAGGSTSYCAILVAINSLLQMILFAPLSVLFISVISHSKHHPHFSYPTIASSVAVFLGIPLAAAILTRFLLRHLTSPAWYDTQFLKYLSPFSLLGLLATILILFASQGQHVIQQIVSVVRVAAPLIVYFALIFFLTLFICAKMGFGYKVATTQSFTAASNNFELAIAVAVATYGADSEQALAATVGPLIEVPVLLALVYVVRWVGERRGWRD
;
A
#
# COMPACT_ATOMS: atom_id res chain seq x y z
N MET A 1 11.59 6.79 -7.51
CA MET A 1 13.02 6.54 -7.82
C MET A 1 13.42 5.07 -7.75
N ILE A 2 13.55 4.40 -6.59
CA ILE A 2 13.96 2.96 -6.55
C ILE A 2 12.97 2.07 -7.32
N TRP A 3 11.67 2.31 -7.15
CA TRP A 3 10.63 1.59 -7.88
C TRP A 3 10.75 1.69 -9.40
N GLU A 4 11.10 2.87 -9.91
CA GLU A 4 11.20 3.09 -11.36
C GLU A 4 12.40 2.38 -11.93
N VAL A 5 13.55 2.42 -11.24
CA VAL A 5 14.75 1.70 -11.66
C VAL A 5 14.47 0.21 -11.73
N VAL A 6 13.76 -0.34 -10.74
CA VAL A 6 13.39 -1.76 -10.73
C VAL A 6 12.36 -2.07 -11.82
N ALA A 7 11.34 -1.23 -12.01
CA ALA A 7 10.33 -1.43 -13.04
C ALA A 7 10.92 -1.34 -14.46
N TRP A 8 11.82 -0.39 -14.72
CA TRP A 8 12.53 -0.27 -16.00
C TRP A 8 13.54 -1.39 -16.22
N ALA A 9 14.22 -1.88 -15.17
CA ALA A 9 15.18 -2.97 -15.29
C ALA A 9 14.52 -4.31 -15.62
N PHE A 10 13.33 -4.58 -15.07
CA PHE A 10 12.63 -5.86 -15.24
C PHE A 10 11.53 -5.86 -16.31
N LEU A 11 10.95 -4.69 -16.63
CA LEU A 11 9.88 -4.54 -17.61
C LEU A 11 10.19 -3.41 -18.63
N PRO A 12 11.31 -3.47 -19.36
CA PRO A 12 11.66 -2.44 -20.35
C PRO A 12 10.66 -2.37 -21.51
N GLU A 13 10.02 -3.49 -21.87
CA GLU A 13 9.15 -3.59 -23.06
C GLU A 13 7.63 -3.52 -22.78
N LYS A 14 7.20 -3.40 -21.51
CA LYS A 14 5.77 -3.40 -21.12
C LYS A 14 5.38 -2.13 -20.37
N GLU A 15 5.09 -1.06 -21.10
CA GLU A 15 4.75 0.25 -20.53
C GLU A 15 3.47 0.23 -19.67
N GLU A 16 2.50 -0.62 -20.02
CA GLU A 16 1.22 -0.73 -19.30
C GLU A 16 1.41 -1.37 -17.92
N LEU A 17 2.08 -2.52 -17.84
CA LEU A 17 2.44 -3.14 -16.56
C LEU A 17 3.31 -2.21 -15.72
N ARG A 18 4.28 -1.51 -16.34
CA ARG A 18 5.13 -0.53 -15.65
C ARG A 18 4.32 0.58 -15.01
N SER A 19 3.33 1.13 -15.72
CA SER A 19 2.45 2.18 -15.21
C SER A 19 1.59 1.69 -14.04
N GLY A 20 1.02 0.49 -14.14
CA GLY A 20 0.30 -0.14 -13.02
C GLY A 20 1.19 -0.37 -11.80
N LEU A 21 2.42 -0.85 -12.02
CA LEU A 21 3.43 -0.93 -10.98
C LEU A 21 3.68 0.46 -10.35
N ILE A 22 3.93 1.50 -11.15
CA ILE A 22 4.20 2.85 -10.63
C ILE A 22 3.07 3.35 -9.72
N LEU A 23 1.81 3.13 -10.10
CA LEU A 23 0.67 3.48 -9.24
C LEU A 23 0.72 2.75 -7.89
N VAL A 24 1.05 1.47 -7.89
CA VAL A 24 1.25 0.67 -6.67
C VAL A 24 2.36 1.26 -5.80
N GLY A 25 3.53 1.57 -6.38
CA GLY A 25 4.67 2.08 -5.62
C GLY A 25 4.48 3.49 -5.05
N ILE A 26 3.59 4.29 -5.66
CA ILE A 26 3.22 5.61 -5.13
C ILE A 26 2.22 5.48 -3.97
N ALA A 27 1.35 4.47 -4.00
CA ALA A 27 0.37 4.21 -2.94
C ALA A 27 1.06 3.68 -1.68
N ARG A 28 1.13 4.49 -0.62
CA ARG A 28 1.73 4.12 0.66
C ARG A 28 0.77 3.37 1.55
N CYS A 29 1.26 2.37 2.26
CA CYS A 29 0.42 1.56 3.14
C CYS A 29 -0.17 2.38 4.31
N ILE A 30 -1.44 2.12 4.61
CA ILE A 30 -2.20 2.74 5.69
C ILE A 30 -2.83 1.72 6.67
N ALA A 31 -2.74 0.42 6.40
CA ALA A 31 -3.43 -0.59 7.22
C ALA A 31 -2.56 -1.81 7.48
N MET A 32 -2.22 -2.55 6.43
CA MET A 32 -1.56 -3.87 6.54
C MET A 32 -0.22 -3.82 7.29
N VAL A 33 0.48 -2.69 7.21
CA VAL A 33 1.72 -2.42 7.95
C VAL A 33 1.59 -2.62 9.47
N LEU A 34 0.41 -2.39 10.06
CA LEU A 34 0.19 -2.62 11.50
C LEU A 34 0.30 -4.10 11.85
N ILE A 35 -0.16 -4.98 10.97
CA ILE A 35 -0.10 -6.44 11.17
C ILE A 35 1.36 -6.89 11.09
N TRP A 36 2.10 -6.49 10.05
CA TRP A 36 3.52 -6.84 9.90
C TRP A 36 4.37 -6.32 11.05
N THR A 37 4.13 -5.06 11.45
CA THR A 37 4.81 -4.45 12.59
C THR A 37 4.51 -5.20 13.88
N GLY A 38 3.24 -5.56 14.12
CA GLY A 38 2.85 -6.34 15.30
C GLY A 38 3.50 -7.72 15.34
N LEU A 39 3.50 -8.44 14.21
CA LEU A 39 4.10 -9.78 14.11
C LEU A 39 5.63 -9.75 14.26
N ALA A 40 6.29 -8.70 13.80
CA ALA A 40 7.73 -8.50 13.91
C ALA A 40 8.19 -7.97 15.28
N GLY A 41 7.26 -7.60 16.17
CA GLY A 41 7.56 -7.01 17.46
C GLY A 41 8.02 -5.54 17.40
N GLY A 42 7.60 -4.80 16.38
CA GLY A 42 7.85 -3.37 16.24
C GLY A 42 6.96 -2.49 17.14
N SER A 43 7.14 -1.17 17.07
CA SER A 43 6.29 -0.22 17.79
C SER A 43 4.97 0.04 17.05
N THR A 44 3.85 -0.42 17.63
CA THR A 44 2.50 -0.20 17.09
C THR A 44 2.07 1.27 17.22
N SER A 45 2.44 1.95 18.31
CA SER A 45 2.14 3.38 18.50
C SER A 45 2.84 4.25 17.45
N TYR A 46 4.12 3.97 17.17
CA TYR A 46 4.84 4.69 16.12
C TYR A 46 4.26 4.38 14.73
N CYS A 47 3.90 3.12 14.48
CA CYS A 47 3.26 2.71 13.24
C CYS A 47 1.94 3.44 13.00
N ALA A 48 1.11 3.62 14.05
CA ALA A 48 -0.16 4.32 13.93
C ALA A 48 0.02 5.80 13.54
N ILE A 49 1.06 6.46 14.06
CA ILE A 49 1.41 7.83 13.68
C ILE A 49 1.84 7.89 12.21
N LEU A 50 2.71 6.98 11.78
CA LEU A 50 3.16 6.91 10.39
C LEU A 50 2.02 6.63 9.42
N VAL A 51 1.10 5.73 9.78
CA VAL A 51 -0.11 5.44 9.01
C VAL A 51 -0.97 6.70 8.83
N ALA A 52 -1.18 7.48 9.91
CA ALA A 52 -1.97 8.71 9.83
C ALA A 52 -1.31 9.74 8.91
N ILE A 53 0.01 9.94 9.04
CA ILE A 53 0.78 10.85 8.18
C ILE A 53 0.74 10.37 6.72
N ASN A 54 0.98 9.08 6.47
CA ASN A 54 0.93 8.49 5.14
C ASN A 54 -0.44 8.66 4.50
N SER A 55 -1.52 8.49 5.26
CA SER A 55 -2.88 8.70 4.74
C SER A 55 -3.12 10.14 4.30
N LEU A 56 -2.65 11.13 5.08
CA LEU A 56 -2.77 12.55 4.73
C LEU A 56 -1.90 12.90 3.53
N LEU A 57 -0.64 12.47 3.53
CA LEU A 57 0.29 12.70 2.43
C LEU A 57 -0.22 12.03 1.15
N GLN A 58 -0.74 10.80 1.24
CA GLN A 58 -1.32 10.10 0.09
C GLN A 58 -2.51 10.84 -0.50
N MET A 59 -3.40 11.38 0.32
CA MET A 59 -4.56 12.13 -0.18
C MET A 59 -4.15 13.34 -1.03
N ILE A 60 -3.05 14.01 -0.69
CA ILE A 60 -2.58 15.23 -1.35
C ILE A 60 -1.59 14.90 -2.49
N LEU A 61 -0.64 14.01 -2.23
CA LEU A 61 0.50 13.76 -3.10
C LEU A 61 0.29 12.63 -4.10
N PHE A 62 -0.70 11.75 -3.91
CA PHE A 62 -0.87 10.60 -4.81
C PHE A 62 -1.16 11.03 -6.24
N ALA A 63 -2.12 11.93 -6.45
CA ALA A 63 -2.45 12.44 -7.79
C ALA A 63 -1.29 13.17 -8.48
N PRO A 64 -0.62 14.16 -7.85
CA PRO A 64 0.49 14.86 -8.49
C PRO A 64 1.71 13.95 -8.72
N LEU A 65 2.04 13.05 -7.78
CA LEU A 65 3.12 12.09 -7.98
C LEU A 65 2.80 11.10 -9.11
N SER A 66 1.55 10.66 -9.23
CA SER A 66 1.13 9.78 -10.32
C SER A 66 1.35 10.46 -11.67
N VAL A 67 0.97 11.74 -11.80
CA VAL A 67 1.20 12.51 -13.02
C VAL A 67 2.69 12.71 -13.28
N LEU A 68 3.48 13.06 -12.26
CA LEU A 68 4.92 13.25 -12.41
C LEU A 68 5.60 11.97 -12.93
N PHE A 69 5.36 10.83 -12.29
CA PHE A 69 6.05 9.59 -12.63
C PHE A 69 5.55 8.97 -13.95
N ILE A 70 4.25 9.04 -14.24
CA ILE A 70 3.68 8.43 -15.45
C ILE A 70 3.82 9.36 -16.66
N SER A 71 3.51 10.65 -16.53
CA SER A 71 3.51 11.59 -17.66
C SER A 71 4.92 12.11 -17.98
N VAL A 72 5.70 12.47 -16.96
CA VAL A 72 7.00 13.14 -17.17
C VAL A 72 8.14 12.13 -17.26
N ILE A 73 8.20 11.14 -16.37
CA ILE A 73 9.36 10.25 -16.28
C ILE A 73 9.22 9.03 -17.21
N SER A 74 8.06 8.37 -17.23
CA SER A 74 7.83 7.21 -18.10
C SER A 74 7.77 7.57 -19.60
N HIS A 75 7.71 8.86 -19.98
CA HIS A 75 7.61 9.35 -21.36
C HIS A 75 6.51 8.67 -22.19
N SER A 76 5.50 8.08 -21.53
CA SER A 76 4.40 7.37 -22.18
C SER A 76 3.46 8.41 -22.79
N LYS A 77 3.84 8.90 -23.97
CA LYS A 77 3.23 10.05 -24.64
C LYS A 77 1.78 9.82 -25.09
N HIS A 78 1.24 8.60 -25.05
CA HIS A 78 -0.07 8.29 -25.60
C HIS A 78 -0.91 7.36 -24.71
N HIS A 79 -1.38 7.87 -23.57
CA HIS A 79 -2.57 7.29 -22.91
C HIS A 79 -3.70 8.33 -22.88
N PRO A 80 -4.68 8.28 -23.81
CA PRO A 80 -5.77 9.25 -23.89
C PRO A 80 -6.68 9.28 -22.64
N HIS A 81 -6.55 8.30 -21.74
CA HIS A 81 -7.35 8.19 -20.52
C HIS A 81 -6.64 8.66 -19.24
N PHE A 82 -5.34 8.99 -19.30
CA PHE A 82 -4.60 9.41 -18.11
C PHE A 82 -4.85 10.91 -17.81
N SER A 83 -5.83 11.17 -16.96
CA SER A 83 -6.28 12.53 -16.62
C SER A 83 -6.13 12.81 -15.13
N TYR A 84 -5.45 13.91 -14.78
CA TYR A 84 -5.27 14.35 -13.38
C TYR A 84 -6.61 14.47 -12.62
N PRO A 85 -7.66 15.12 -13.17
CA PRO A 85 -8.99 15.14 -12.56
C PRO A 85 -9.55 13.76 -12.21
N THR A 86 -9.36 12.74 -13.05
CA THR A 86 -9.85 11.38 -12.82
C THR A 86 -9.16 10.75 -11.61
N ILE A 87 -7.84 10.88 -11.51
CA ILE A 87 -7.05 10.34 -10.40
C ILE A 87 -7.38 11.06 -9.10
N ALA A 88 -7.42 12.40 -9.13
CA ALA A 88 -7.74 13.22 -7.97
C ALA A 88 -9.17 12.92 -7.45
N SER A 89 -10.14 12.79 -8.36
CA SER A 89 -11.52 12.43 -8.00
C SER A 89 -11.60 11.02 -7.43
N SER A 90 -10.87 10.06 -8.00
CA SER A 90 -10.80 8.69 -7.48
C SER A 90 -10.24 8.66 -6.07
N VAL A 91 -9.12 9.35 -5.81
CA VAL A 91 -8.53 9.44 -4.46
C VAL A 91 -9.48 10.15 -3.49
N ALA A 92 -10.15 11.22 -3.92
CA ALA A 92 -11.12 11.93 -3.10
C ALA A 92 -12.33 11.05 -2.74
N VAL A 93 -12.82 10.22 -3.67
CA VAL A 93 -13.93 9.30 -3.42
C VAL A 93 -13.49 8.14 -2.54
N PHE A 94 -12.34 7.53 -2.80
CA PHE A 94 -11.87 6.34 -2.08
C PHE A 94 -11.30 6.63 -0.69
N LEU A 95 -10.65 7.78 -0.48
CA LEU A 95 -10.05 8.16 0.80
C LEU A 95 -10.73 9.38 1.43
N GLY A 96 -11.04 10.39 0.63
CA GLY A 96 -11.62 11.64 1.12
C GLY A 96 -13.00 11.46 1.73
N ILE A 97 -13.94 10.83 1.02
CA ILE A 97 -15.30 10.61 1.52
C ILE A 97 -15.31 9.73 2.79
N PRO A 98 -14.65 8.55 2.84
CA PRO A 98 -14.60 7.76 4.06
C PRO A 98 -13.95 8.48 5.23
N LEU A 99 -12.88 9.27 4.99
CA LEU A 99 -12.24 10.06 6.05
C LEU A 99 -13.17 11.15 6.58
N ALA A 100 -13.82 11.90 5.68
CA ALA A 100 -14.78 12.94 6.06
C ALA A 100 -15.95 12.35 6.84
N ALA A 101 -16.50 11.22 6.38
CA ALA A 101 -17.54 10.48 7.07
C ALA A 101 -17.06 10.02 8.46
N ALA A 102 -15.86 9.44 8.58
CA ALA A 102 -15.31 9.00 9.85
C ALA A 102 -15.12 10.15 10.85
N ILE A 103 -14.63 11.31 10.40
CA ILE A 103 -14.48 12.51 11.22
C ILE A 103 -15.86 13.02 11.66
N LEU A 104 -16.80 13.15 10.73
CA LEU A 104 -18.15 13.62 11.03
C LEU A 104 -18.85 12.71 12.03
N THR A 105 -18.82 11.39 11.81
CA THR A 105 -19.36 10.39 12.73
C THR A 105 -18.70 10.49 14.10
N ARG A 106 -17.37 10.65 14.17
CA ARG A 106 -16.65 10.80 15.44
C ARG A 106 -17.07 12.06 16.20
N PHE A 107 -17.19 13.20 15.53
CA PHE A 107 -17.62 14.44 16.18
C PHE A 107 -19.07 14.36 16.63
N LEU A 108 -19.96 13.91 15.74
CA LEU A 108 -21.40 13.87 16.00
C LEU A 108 -21.76 12.88 17.12
N LEU A 109 -21.25 11.65 17.08
CA LEU A 109 -21.58 10.62 18.09
C LEU A 109 -20.95 10.93 19.45
N ARG A 110 -19.75 11.51 19.49
CA ARG A 110 -19.14 11.93 20.77
C ARG A 110 -19.90 13.09 21.41
N HIS A 111 -20.51 13.96 20.59
CA HIS A 111 -21.31 15.09 21.09
C HIS A 111 -22.74 14.70 21.47
N LEU A 112 -23.35 13.72 20.78
CA LEU A 112 -24.75 13.32 21.02
C LEU A 112 -24.93 12.28 22.13
N THR A 113 -23.97 11.36 22.33
CA THR A 113 -24.17 10.21 23.23
C THR A 113 -23.29 10.29 24.48
N SER A 114 -21.97 10.11 24.31
CA SER A 114 -20.92 10.30 25.34
C SER A 114 -19.60 9.75 24.78
N PRO A 115 -18.43 10.36 25.06
CA PRO A 115 -17.14 9.82 24.64
C PRO A 115 -16.91 8.37 25.06
N ALA A 116 -17.34 8.00 26.28
CA ALA A 116 -17.17 6.66 26.80
C ALA A 116 -17.98 5.61 26.02
N TRP A 117 -19.19 5.96 25.59
CA TRP A 117 -20.04 5.06 24.80
C TRP A 117 -19.49 4.85 23.38
N TYR A 118 -18.93 5.90 22.77
CA TYR A 118 -18.26 5.82 21.48
C TYR A 118 -17.08 4.84 21.52
N ASP A 119 -16.20 4.96 22.52
CA ASP A 119 -15.00 4.14 22.61
C ASP A 119 -15.30 2.68 23.00
N THR A 120 -16.25 2.44 23.90
CA THR A 120 -16.51 1.10 24.46
C THR A 120 -17.51 0.27 23.67
N GLN A 121 -18.52 0.89 23.05
CA GLN A 121 -19.58 0.19 22.34
C GLN A 121 -19.48 0.40 20.83
N PHE A 122 -19.51 1.64 20.36
CA PHE A 122 -19.56 1.92 18.92
C PHE A 122 -18.32 1.42 18.17
N LEU A 123 -17.11 1.74 18.65
CA LEU A 123 -15.87 1.28 18.01
C LEU A 123 -15.72 -0.23 18.03
N LYS A 124 -16.13 -0.87 19.13
CA LYS A 124 -16.04 -2.34 19.29
C LYS A 124 -16.96 -3.06 18.31
N TYR A 125 -18.17 -2.55 18.07
CA TYR A 125 -19.10 -3.10 17.08
C TYR A 125 -18.68 -2.81 15.64
N LEU A 126 -18.10 -1.63 15.36
CA LEU A 126 -17.71 -1.23 14.00
C LEU A 126 -16.42 -1.92 13.50
N SER A 127 -15.48 -2.20 14.41
CA SER A 127 -14.19 -2.83 14.09
C SER A 127 -14.29 -4.10 13.22
N PRO A 128 -15.15 -5.10 13.52
CA PRO A 128 -15.28 -6.29 12.67
C PRO A 128 -15.83 -6.00 11.27
N PHE A 129 -16.68 -4.97 11.10
CA PHE A 129 -17.20 -4.61 9.78
C PHE A 129 -16.12 -4.06 8.85
N SER A 130 -15.10 -3.38 9.38
CA SER A 130 -13.95 -2.94 8.59
C SER A 130 -13.17 -4.13 8.01
N LEU A 131 -12.92 -5.16 8.83
CA LEU A 131 -12.26 -6.38 8.38
C LEU A 131 -13.11 -7.14 7.35
N LEU A 132 -14.42 -7.24 7.57
CA LEU A 132 -15.34 -7.85 6.62
C LEU A 132 -15.40 -7.09 5.29
N GLY A 133 -15.43 -5.75 5.32
CA GLY A 133 -15.42 -4.92 4.11
C GLY A 133 -14.11 -5.05 3.32
N LEU A 134 -12.97 -5.12 4.02
CA LEU A 134 -11.67 -5.40 3.43
C LEU A 134 -11.67 -6.76 2.73
N LEU A 135 -12.06 -7.83 3.45
CA LEU A 135 -12.12 -9.18 2.91
C LEU A 135 -13.09 -9.29 1.73
N ALA A 136 -14.26 -8.66 1.82
CA ALA A 136 -15.24 -8.61 0.74
C ALA A 136 -14.67 -7.91 -0.50
N THR A 137 -13.99 -6.77 -0.32
CA THR A 137 -13.35 -6.04 -1.42
C THR A 137 -12.29 -6.90 -2.09
N ILE A 138 -11.42 -7.54 -1.31
CA ILE A 138 -10.40 -8.47 -1.80
C ILE A 138 -11.06 -9.61 -2.59
N LEU A 139 -12.08 -10.26 -2.03
CA LEU A 139 -12.77 -11.37 -2.70
C LEU A 139 -13.43 -10.93 -4.01
N ILE A 140 -14.13 -9.81 -4.04
CA ILE A 140 -14.79 -9.29 -5.25
C ILE A 140 -13.75 -8.95 -6.31
N LEU A 141 -12.66 -8.31 -5.91
CA LEU A 141 -11.58 -7.89 -6.80
C LEU A 141 -10.88 -9.11 -7.40
N PHE A 142 -10.50 -10.09 -6.58
CA PHE A 142 -9.92 -11.34 -7.08
C PHE A 142 -10.90 -12.20 -7.88
N ALA A 143 -12.19 -12.19 -7.55
CA ALA A 143 -13.21 -12.89 -8.34
C ALA A 143 -13.36 -12.26 -9.73
N SER A 144 -13.38 -10.92 -9.80
CA SER A 144 -13.49 -10.19 -11.07
C SER A 144 -12.22 -10.28 -11.92
N GLN A 145 -11.05 -10.37 -11.30
CA GLN A 145 -9.74 -10.34 -11.98
C GLN A 145 -9.09 -11.72 -12.12
N GLY A 146 -9.63 -12.76 -11.48
CA GLY A 146 -9.01 -14.07 -11.39
C GLY A 146 -8.82 -14.75 -12.75
N GLN A 147 -9.77 -14.59 -13.67
CA GLN A 147 -9.65 -15.14 -15.02
C GLN A 147 -8.51 -14.48 -15.81
N HIS A 148 -8.35 -13.16 -15.67
CA HIS A 148 -7.23 -12.42 -16.27
C HIS A 148 -5.88 -12.85 -15.66
N VAL A 149 -5.81 -13.03 -14.33
CA VAL A 149 -4.61 -13.51 -13.64
C VAL A 149 -4.16 -14.88 -14.15
N ILE A 150 -5.11 -15.81 -14.38
CA ILE A 150 -4.80 -17.15 -14.88
C ILE A 150 -4.35 -17.10 -16.35
N GLN A 151 -5.04 -16.34 -17.19
CA GLN A 151 -4.70 -16.23 -18.62
C GLN A 151 -3.35 -15.54 -18.86
N GLN A 152 -2.96 -14.63 -17.97
CA GLN A 152 -1.74 -13.83 -18.06
C GLN A 152 -0.67 -14.26 -17.05
N ILE A 153 -0.58 -15.55 -16.70
CA ILE A 153 0.34 -16.06 -15.67
C ILE A 153 1.81 -15.68 -15.93
N VAL A 154 2.22 -15.60 -17.20
CA VAL A 154 3.57 -15.17 -17.59
C VAL A 154 3.81 -13.70 -17.21
N SER A 155 2.82 -12.82 -17.41
CA SER A 155 2.88 -11.43 -16.98
C SER A 155 2.92 -11.32 -15.45
N VAL A 156 2.14 -12.15 -14.74
CA VAL A 156 2.14 -12.21 -13.26
C VAL A 156 3.54 -12.56 -12.72
N VAL A 157 4.18 -13.60 -13.25
CA VAL A 157 5.53 -14.01 -12.83
C VAL A 157 6.56 -12.93 -13.15
N ARG A 158 6.45 -12.28 -14.31
CA ARG A 158 7.34 -11.15 -14.68
C ARG A 158 7.17 -9.95 -13.77
N VAL A 159 5.97 -9.70 -13.23
CA VAL A 159 5.68 -8.65 -12.25
C VAL A 159 6.13 -9.04 -10.84
N ALA A 160 6.08 -10.32 -10.49
CA ALA A 160 6.50 -10.80 -9.17
C ALA A 160 7.98 -10.54 -8.89
N ALA A 161 8.86 -10.77 -9.87
CA ALA A 161 10.31 -10.56 -9.71
C ALA A 161 10.68 -9.11 -9.28
N PRO A 162 10.26 -8.05 -10.00
CA PRO A 162 10.53 -6.67 -9.58
C PRO A 162 9.89 -6.32 -8.24
N LEU A 163 8.69 -6.83 -7.95
CA LEU A 163 8.04 -6.62 -6.66
C LEU A 163 8.87 -7.18 -5.49
N ILE A 164 9.30 -8.45 -5.60
CA ILE A 164 10.12 -9.11 -4.57
C ILE A 164 11.41 -8.33 -4.33
N VAL A 165 12.10 -7.96 -5.42
CA VAL A 165 13.35 -7.19 -5.35
C VAL A 165 13.11 -5.84 -4.70
N TYR A 166 12.05 -5.12 -5.09
CA TYR A 166 11.71 -3.84 -4.49
C TYR A 166 11.44 -3.96 -2.99
N PHE A 167 10.58 -4.89 -2.58
CA PHE A 167 10.21 -5.06 -1.17
C PHE A 167 11.44 -5.41 -0.32
N ALA A 168 12.26 -6.35 -0.79
CA ALA A 168 13.48 -6.71 -0.10
C ALA A 168 14.47 -5.53 -0.01
N LEU A 169 14.74 -4.85 -1.13
CA LEU A 169 15.70 -3.75 -1.17
C LEU A 169 15.28 -2.59 -0.27
N ILE A 170 14.02 -2.13 -0.38
CA ILE A 170 13.53 -1.03 0.47
C ILE A 170 13.56 -1.43 1.94
N PHE A 171 13.08 -2.64 2.26
CA PHE A 171 13.08 -3.11 3.63
C PHE A 171 14.48 -3.13 4.24
N PHE A 172 15.43 -3.80 3.58
CA PHE A 172 16.81 -3.92 4.10
C PHE A 172 17.56 -2.59 4.08
N LEU A 173 17.33 -1.74 3.07
CA LEU A 173 17.95 -0.41 3.01
C LEU A 173 17.46 0.47 4.15
N THR A 174 16.15 0.54 4.38
CA THR A 174 15.57 1.30 5.49
C THR A 174 16.03 0.73 6.83
N LEU A 175 16.04 -0.59 6.99
CA LEU A 175 16.51 -1.24 8.21
C LEU A 175 17.98 -0.90 8.49
N PHE A 176 18.82 -0.96 7.47
CA PHE A 176 20.25 -0.64 7.56
C PHE A 176 20.49 0.83 7.91
N ILE A 177 19.78 1.75 7.26
CA ILE A 177 19.88 3.19 7.57
C ILE A 177 19.44 3.44 9.00
N CYS A 178 18.30 2.88 9.43
CA CYS A 178 17.82 3.05 10.80
C CYS A 178 18.79 2.46 11.84
N ALA A 179 19.36 1.29 11.56
CA ALA A 179 20.38 0.68 12.41
C ALA A 179 21.63 1.56 12.53
N LYS A 180 22.10 2.11 11.40
CA LYS A 180 23.30 2.96 11.34
C LYS A 180 23.08 4.31 12.04
N MET A 181 21.86 4.83 12.02
CA MET A 181 21.47 6.03 12.76
C MET A 181 21.25 5.79 14.26
N GLY A 182 21.39 4.54 14.73
CA GLY A 182 21.28 4.20 16.15
C GLY A 182 19.84 4.07 16.66
N PHE A 183 18.85 3.91 15.78
CA PHE A 183 17.48 3.66 16.22
C PHE A 183 17.33 2.25 16.80
N GLY A 184 16.52 2.12 17.87
CA GLY A 184 16.18 0.83 18.48
C GLY A 184 15.43 -0.10 17.53
N TYR A 185 15.43 -1.40 17.85
CA TYR A 185 14.84 -2.46 17.03
C TYR A 185 13.38 -2.15 16.67
N LYS A 186 12.59 -1.69 17.66
CA LYS A 186 11.16 -1.43 17.44
C LYS A 186 10.91 -0.35 16.40
N VAL A 187 11.65 0.74 16.45
CA VAL A 187 11.50 1.88 15.54
C VAL A 187 12.03 1.51 14.15
N ALA A 188 13.22 0.90 14.08
CA ALA A 188 13.83 0.49 12.82
C ALA A 188 12.95 -0.52 12.07
N THR A 189 12.39 -1.49 12.78
CA THR A 189 11.49 -2.51 12.21
C THR A 189 10.19 -1.89 11.70
N THR A 190 9.53 -1.05 12.52
CA THR A 190 8.31 -0.35 12.11
C THR A 190 8.53 0.53 10.88
N GLN A 191 9.63 1.29 10.85
CA GLN A 191 9.96 2.16 9.73
C GLN A 191 10.24 1.35 8.45
N SER A 192 10.92 0.21 8.57
CA SER A 192 11.23 -0.66 7.43
C SER A 192 9.99 -1.28 6.81
N PHE A 193 9.05 -1.76 7.63
CA PHE A 193 7.76 -2.27 7.13
C PHE A 193 6.91 -1.15 6.53
N THR A 194 6.92 0.04 7.14
CA THR A 194 6.19 1.20 6.61
C THR A 194 6.75 1.67 5.27
N ALA A 195 8.07 1.63 5.10
CA ALA A 195 8.72 2.00 3.86
C ALA A 195 8.46 0.98 2.73
N ALA A 196 8.46 -0.31 3.05
CA ALA A 196 8.31 -1.38 2.06
C ALA A 196 6.86 -1.62 1.64
N SER A 197 5.88 -1.46 2.53
CA SER A 197 4.48 -1.83 2.26
C SER A 197 3.74 -0.77 1.42
N ASN A 198 2.84 -1.22 0.54
CA ASN A 198 2.04 -0.33 -0.30
C ASN A 198 0.53 -0.41 0.01
N ASN A 199 -0.26 0.46 -0.61
CA ASN A 199 -1.73 0.42 -0.56
C ASN A 199 -2.31 0.00 -1.91
N PHE A 200 -2.52 -1.30 -2.05
CA PHE A 200 -3.07 -1.89 -3.28
C PHE A 200 -4.51 -1.52 -3.54
N GLU A 201 -5.33 -1.36 -2.50
CA GLU A 201 -6.75 -1.02 -2.67
C GLU A 201 -6.90 0.31 -3.42
N LEU A 202 -6.14 1.33 -3.00
CA LEU A 202 -6.12 2.60 -3.72
C LEU A 202 -5.54 2.43 -5.13
N ALA A 203 -4.44 1.70 -5.27
CA ALA A 203 -3.78 1.53 -6.57
C ALA A 203 -4.70 0.84 -7.59
N ILE A 204 -5.41 -0.20 -7.17
CA ILE A 204 -6.37 -0.92 -8.01
C ILE A 204 -7.57 -0.03 -8.32
N ALA A 205 -8.13 0.66 -7.33
CA ALA A 205 -9.22 1.61 -7.52
C ALA A 205 -8.90 2.67 -8.59
N VAL A 206 -7.72 3.29 -8.49
CA VAL A 206 -7.27 4.30 -9.46
C VAL A 206 -6.97 3.69 -10.82
N ALA A 207 -6.32 2.51 -10.86
CA ALA A 207 -6.02 1.81 -12.11
C ALA A 207 -7.30 1.45 -12.87
N VAL A 208 -8.29 0.89 -12.18
CA VAL A 208 -9.60 0.55 -12.76
C VAL A 208 -10.35 1.81 -13.20
N ALA A 209 -10.35 2.88 -12.40
CA ALA A 209 -11.04 4.12 -12.75
C ALA A 209 -10.39 4.88 -13.92
N THR A 210 -9.07 4.73 -14.11
CA THR A 210 -8.31 5.46 -15.14
C THR A 210 -8.15 4.66 -16.42
N TYR A 211 -7.92 3.35 -16.33
CA TYR A 211 -7.57 2.50 -17.47
C TYR A 211 -8.62 1.42 -17.76
N GLY A 212 -9.59 1.22 -16.87
CA GLY A 212 -10.61 0.17 -16.98
C GLY A 212 -10.20 -1.11 -16.23
N ALA A 213 -11.22 -1.93 -15.91
CA ALA A 213 -11.04 -3.15 -15.14
C ALA A 213 -10.25 -4.23 -15.89
N ASP A 214 -10.36 -4.28 -17.22
CA ASP A 214 -9.70 -5.31 -18.05
C ASP A 214 -8.29 -4.89 -18.52
N SER A 215 -7.74 -3.82 -17.96
CA SER A 215 -6.44 -3.26 -18.36
C SER A 215 -5.25 -3.99 -17.73
N GLU A 216 -4.09 -4.02 -18.42
CA GLU A 216 -2.86 -4.59 -17.87
C GLU A 216 -2.40 -3.84 -16.61
N GLN A 217 -2.71 -2.54 -16.48
CA GLN A 217 -2.46 -1.71 -15.31
C GLN A 217 -3.23 -2.21 -14.09
N ALA A 218 -4.53 -2.51 -14.24
CA ALA A 218 -5.36 -3.03 -13.17
C ALA A 218 -4.92 -4.45 -12.76
N LEU A 219 -4.52 -5.28 -13.73
CA LEU A 219 -3.93 -6.59 -13.48
C LEU A 219 -2.65 -6.47 -12.63
N ALA A 220 -1.73 -5.59 -13.04
CA ALA A 220 -0.48 -5.34 -12.31
C ALA A 220 -0.73 -4.91 -10.86
N ALA A 221 -1.72 -4.05 -10.62
CA ALA A 221 -2.11 -3.62 -9.28
C ALA A 221 -2.73 -4.76 -8.45
N THR A 222 -3.51 -5.65 -9.09
CA THR A 222 -4.16 -6.81 -8.46
C THR A 222 -3.19 -7.93 -8.11
N VAL A 223 -2.11 -8.08 -8.87
CA VAL A 223 -1.05 -9.05 -8.57
C VAL A 223 -0.25 -8.64 -7.32
N GLY A 224 -0.21 -7.36 -7.01
CA GLY A 224 0.53 -6.80 -5.88
C GLY A 224 0.31 -7.53 -4.54
N PRO A 225 -0.93 -7.67 -4.03
CA PRO A 225 -1.21 -8.37 -2.79
C PRO A 225 -0.78 -9.84 -2.77
N LEU A 226 -0.89 -10.56 -3.89
CA LEU A 226 -0.47 -11.96 -4.00
C LEU A 226 1.03 -12.13 -3.72
N ILE A 227 1.83 -11.12 -4.04
CA ILE A 227 3.29 -11.13 -3.86
C ILE A 227 3.69 -10.45 -2.55
N GLU A 228 3.10 -9.30 -2.20
CA GLU A 228 3.47 -8.54 -1.00
C GLU A 228 3.20 -9.33 0.28
N VAL A 229 2.03 -9.97 0.40
CA VAL A 229 1.65 -10.72 1.61
C VAL A 229 2.69 -11.80 1.99
N PRO A 230 3.07 -12.74 1.09
CA PRO A 230 4.07 -13.74 1.44
C PRO A 230 5.47 -13.15 1.63
N VAL A 231 5.85 -12.12 0.85
CA VAL A 231 7.18 -11.51 0.96
C VAL A 231 7.34 -10.76 2.29
N LEU A 232 6.38 -9.93 2.66
CA LEU A 232 6.43 -9.19 3.93
C LEU A 232 6.35 -10.15 5.12
N LEU A 233 5.53 -11.20 5.04
CA LEU A 233 5.50 -12.24 6.07
C LEU A 233 6.87 -12.95 6.20
N ALA A 234 7.53 -13.27 5.08
CA ALA A 234 8.89 -13.81 5.12
C ALA A 234 9.88 -12.82 5.77
N LEU A 235 9.79 -11.53 5.44
CA LEU A 235 10.62 -10.49 6.04
C LEU A 235 10.39 -10.30 7.54
N VAL A 236 9.16 -10.53 8.03
CA VAL A 236 8.86 -10.60 9.48
C VAL A 236 9.69 -11.69 10.16
N TYR A 237 9.73 -12.89 9.59
CA TYR A 237 10.55 -13.97 10.15
C TYR A 237 12.05 -13.65 10.07
N VAL A 238 12.50 -13.07 8.96
CA VAL A 238 13.90 -12.69 8.78
C VAL A 238 14.33 -11.63 9.80
N VAL A 239 13.57 -10.55 9.97
CA VAL A 239 13.96 -9.47 10.88
C VAL A 239 13.96 -9.92 12.34
N ARG A 240 13.01 -10.76 12.73
CA ARG A 240 13.00 -11.38 14.06
C ARG A 240 14.24 -12.24 14.29
N TRP A 241 14.58 -13.09 13.33
CA TRP A 241 15.78 -13.90 13.39
C TRP A 241 17.07 -13.06 13.47
N VAL A 242 17.16 -11.96 12.71
CA VAL A 242 18.28 -11.02 12.80
C VAL A 242 18.34 -10.35 14.17
N GLY A 243 17.19 -9.90 14.69
CA GLY A 243 17.08 -9.26 16.01
C GLY A 243 17.52 -10.18 17.14
N GLU A 244 17.06 -11.44 17.13
CA GLU A 244 17.44 -12.46 18.11
C GLU A 244 18.93 -12.78 18.05
N ARG A 245 19.49 -12.98 16.85
CA ARG A 245 20.93 -13.29 16.69
C ARG A 245 21.85 -12.16 17.07
N ARG A 246 21.46 -10.91 16.80
CA ARG A 246 22.28 -9.73 17.12
C ARG A 246 22.06 -9.21 18.54
N GLY A 247 21.13 -9.80 19.29
CA GLY A 247 20.71 -9.27 20.59
C GLY A 247 20.21 -7.83 20.49
N TRP A 248 19.67 -7.44 19.33
CA TRP A 248 19.26 -6.07 19.07
C TRP A 248 17.99 -5.78 19.88
N ARG A 249 18.20 -5.15 21.04
CA ARG A 249 17.14 -4.70 21.95
C ARG A 249 17.10 -3.18 21.93
N ASP A 250 15.94 -2.64 22.33
CA ASP A 250 15.73 -1.19 22.48
C ASP A 250 16.61 -0.60 23.59
#